data_AF-A0A3Q3CGW1-F1
#
_entry.id   AF-A0A3Q3CGW1-F1
#
_cell.length_a   1.000
_cell.length_b   1.000
_cell.length_c   1.000
_cell.angle_alpha   90.00
_cell.angle_beta   90.00
_cell.angle_gamma   90.00
#
_symmetry.space_group_name_H-M   'P 1'
#
loop_
_entity.id
_entity.type
_entity.pdbx_description
1 polymer ?
#
loop_
_entity_poly.entity_id
_entity_poly.type
_entity_poly.pdbx_seq_one_letter_code
_entity_poly.pdbx_strand_id
1 'polypeptide(L)'
;MTSIISEPGWHFVDRHRIALIDRVSDTVAILDKLLDKGLISEERFDAVRALNTTQDQMREIIKSVKSTNAAKDAFYEILNGMKALMPLMSELEGSQ
;
A
#
# COMPACT_ATOMS: atom_id res chain seq x y z
N MET A 1 -25.43 -5.97 13.57
CA MET A 1 -24.50 -6.06 12.41
C MET A 1 -24.69 -4.80 11.59
N THR A 2 -23.74 -3.96 11.22
CA THR A 2 -22.35 -3.70 11.61
C THR A 2 -22.13 -2.28 11.11
N SER A 3 -21.87 -1.32 12.00
CA SER A 3 -21.33 -0.02 11.60
C SER A 3 -20.52 0.48 12.78
N ILE A 4 -19.36 -0.15 12.96
CA ILE A 4 -18.29 0.48 13.72
C ILE A 4 -17.84 1.63 12.83
N ILE A 5 -18.32 2.82 13.18
CA ILE A 5 -17.84 4.09 12.66
C ILE A 5 -16.34 4.09 12.93
N SER A 6 -15.52 3.90 11.88
CA SER A 6 -14.08 4.10 11.99
C SER A 6 -13.88 5.57 12.34
N GLU A 7 -13.38 5.86 13.54
CA GLU A 7 -13.03 7.22 13.94
C GLU A 7 -12.10 7.86 12.89
N PRO A 8 -12.14 9.20 12.72
CA PRO A 8 -11.36 9.92 11.71
C PRO A 8 -9.89 10.06 12.12
N GLY A 9 -9.23 8.95 12.46
CA GLY A 9 -7.78 8.85 12.43
C GLY A 9 -7.37 8.44 11.03
N TRP A 10 -6.58 9.27 10.34
CA TRP A 10 -6.03 8.89 9.03
C TRP A 10 -5.33 7.53 9.14
N HIS A 11 -5.76 6.59 8.30
CA HIS A 11 -5.17 5.27 8.18
C HIS A 11 -3.66 5.39 7.92
N PHE A 12 -2.85 4.44 8.40
CA PHE A 12 -1.38 4.43 8.25
C PHE A 12 -0.94 4.81 6.82
N VAL A 13 -1.53 4.13 5.83
CA VAL A 13 -1.29 4.35 4.40
C VAL A 13 -1.54 5.80 3.96
N ASP A 14 -2.58 6.45 4.47
CA ASP A 14 -2.87 7.85 4.13
C ASP A 14 -1.85 8.78 4.81
N ARG A 15 -1.53 8.50 6.08
CA ARG A 15 -0.60 9.30 6.89
C ARG A 15 0.82 9.28 6.32
N HIS A 16 1.30 8.11 5.94
CA HIS A 16 2.67 7.91 5.47
C HIS A 16 2.79 7.83 3.95
N ARG A 17 1.74 8.25 3.22
CA ARG A 17 1.68 8.17 1.75
C ARG A 17 2.92 8.73 1.06
N ILE A 18 3.44 9.88 1.51
CA ILE A 18 4.60 10.52 0.91
C ILE A 18 5.84 9.64 1.11
N ALA A 19 6.10 9.17 2.33
CA ALA A 19 7.23 8.32 2.64
C ALA A 19 7.16 6.97 1.89
N LEU A 20 5.97 6.38 1.78
CA LEU A 20 5.76 5.14 1.03
C LEU A 20 6.05 5.33 -0.47
N ILE A 21 5.65 6.46 -1.06
CA ILE A 21 5.93 6.74 -2.48
C ILE A 21 7.42 6.94 -2.73
N ASP A 22 8.10 7.65 -1.83
CA ASP A 22 9.49 8.06 -2.04
C ASP A 22 10.49 6.94 -1.72
N ARG A 23 10.18 6.08 -0.75
CA ARG A 23 11.16 5.15 -0.16
C ARG A 23 10.93 3.69 -0.50
N VAL A 24 9.75 3.32 -1.00
CA VAL A 24 9.45 1.93 -1.39
C VAL A 24 9.75 1.73 -2.86
N SER A 25 10.77 0.92 -3.16
CA SER A 25 11.16 0.56 -4.53
C SER A 25 10.67 -0.82 -4.99
N ASP A 26 10.30 -1.70 -4.06
CA ASP A 26 9.89 -3.09 -4.34
C ASP A 26 8.45 -3.21 -4.86
N THR A 27 8.08 -2.34 -5.79
CA THR A 27 6.72 -2.18 -6.34
C THR A 27 6.18 -3.43 -7.02
N VAL A 28 7.01 -4.18 -7.74
CA VAL A 28 6.59 -5.41 -8.42
C VAL A 28 6.16 -6.48 -7.42
N ALA A 29 6.96 -6.69 -6.35
CA ALA A 29 6.62 -7.66 -5.32
C ALA A 29 5.35 -7.28 -4.55
N ILE A 30 5.10 -5.98 -4.40
CA ILE A 30 3.85 -5.46 -3.83
C ILE A 30 2.67 -5.73 -4.76
N LEU A 31 2.82 -5.46 -6.06
CA LEU A 31 1.80 -5.75 -7.06
C LEU A 31 1.45 -7.24 -7.11
N ASP A 32 2.44 -8.13 -7.05
CA ASP A 32 2.22 -9.58 -7.02
C ASP A 32 1.33 -9.97 -5.82
N LYS A 33 1.63 -9.44 -4.63
CA LYS A 33 0.84 -9.70 -3.41
C LYS A 33 -0.57 -9.09 -3.47
N LEU A 34 -0.73 -7.93 -4.10
CA LEU A 34 -2.04 -7.32 -4.29
C LEU A 34 -2.88 -8.13 -5.27
N LEU A 35 -2.27 -8.67 -6.32
CA LEU A 35 -2.93 -9.54 -7.29
C LEU A 35 -3.35 -10.87 -6.65
N ASP A 36 -2.45 -11.51 -5.88
CA ASP A 36 -2.74 -12.75 -5.12
C ASP A 36 -3.90 -12.56 -4.14
N LYS A 37 -3.94 -11.42 -3.43
CA LYS A 37 -5.06 -11.06 -2.55
C LYS A 37 -6.34 -10.62 -3.29
N GLY A 38 -6.35 -10.58 -4.63
CA GLY A 38 -7.50 -10.15 -5.44
C GLY A 38 -7.87 -8.67 -5.29
N LEU A 39 -6.93 -7.84 -4.84
CA LEU A 39 -7.14 -6.40 -4.63
C LEU A 39 -6.99 -5.59 -5.93
N ILE A 40 -6.34 -6.17 -6.93
CA ILE A 40 -6.19 -5.61 -8.28
C ILE A 40 -6.42 -6.72 -9.32
N SER A 41 -6.78 -6.34 -10.54
CA SER A 41 -6.83 -7.24 -11.70
C SER A 41 -5.46 -7.40 -12.36
N GLU A 42 -5.29 -8.43 -13.19
CA GLU A 42 -4.09 -8.61 -14.04
C GLU A 42 -3.88 -7.39 -14.97
N GLU A 43 -4.95 -6.86 -15.58
CA GLU A 43 -4.87 -5.64 -16.39
C GLU A 43 -4.30 -4.46 -15.59
N ARG A 44 -4.75 -4.30 -14.34
CA ARG A 44 -4.26 -3.23 -13.48
C ARG A 44 -2.81 -3.47 -13.05
N PHE A 45 -2.43 -4.72 -12.79
CA PHE A 45 -1.05 -5.10 -12.53
C PHE A 45 -0.14 -4.68 -13.69
N ASP A 46 -0.47 -5.06 -14.92
CA ASP A 46 0.33 -4.76 -16.11
C ASP A 46 0.40 -3.25 -16.38
N ALA A 47 -0.73 -2.55 -16.25
CA ALA A 47 -0.79 -1.10 -16.44
C ALA A 47 0.10 -0.35 -15.44
N VAL A 48 0.13 -0.77 -14.17
CA VAL A 48 0.99 -0.14 -13.16
C VAL A 48 2.44 -0.53 -13.38
N ARG A 49 2.74 -1.82 -13.62
CA ARG A 49 4.11 -2.31 -13.86
C ARG A 49 4.79 -1.61 -15.05
N ALA A 50 4.01 -1.20 -16.06
CA ALA A 50 4.52 -0.50 -17.24
C ALA A 50 4.96 0.96 -16.98
N LEU A 51 4.69 1.53 -15.80
CA LEU A 51 5.09 2.91 -15.48
C LEU A 51 6.61 3.04 -15.32
N ASN A 52 7.11 4.22 -15.70
CA ASN A 52 8.55 4.49 -15.84
C ASN A 52 9.33 4.53 -14.52
N THR A 53 8.69 4.91 -13.42
CA THR A 53 9.37 5.11 -12.12
C THR A 53 8.68 4.34 -11.01
N THR A 54 9.45 3.91 -10.00
CA THR A 54 8.88 3.24 -8.82
C THR A 54 7.96 4.16 -8.04
N GLN A 55 8.21 5.47 -8.06
CA GLN A 55 7.35 6.49 -7.43
C GLN A 55 5.99 6.58 -8.13
N ASP A 56 5.94 6.54 -9.46
CA ASP A 56 4.68 6.52 -10.22
C ASP A 56 3.92 5.21 -9.97
N GLN A 57 4.65 4.09 -9.91
CA GLN A 57 4.08 2.79 -9.57
C GLN A 57 3.47 2.79 -8.17
N MET A 58 4.21 3.22 -7.14
CA MET A 58 3.69 3.32 -5.76
C MET A 58 2.52 4.28 -5.66
N ARG A 59 2.52 5.38 -6.42
CA ARG A 59 1.40 6.32 -6.47
C ARG A 59 0.13 5.63 -6.97
N GLU A 60 0.21 4.81 -8.01
CA GLU A 60 -0.94 4.08 -8.55
C GLU A 60 -1.36 2.89 -7.67
N ILE A 61 -0.40 2.20 -7.03
CA ILE A 61 -0.67 1.16 -6.02
C ILE A 61 -1.51 1.73 -4.88
N ILE A 62 -1.09 2.86 -4.30
CA ILE A 62 -1.83 3.51 -3.21
C ILE A 62 -3.23 3.95 -3.66
N LYS A 63 -3.39 4.40 -4.91
CA LYS A 63 -4.71 4.73 -5.47
C LYS A 63 -5.62 3.49 -5.55
N SER A 64 -5.08 2.35 -5.96
CA SER A 64 -5.84 1.10 -6.07
C SER A 64 -6.42 0.62 -4.74
N VAL A 65 -5.75 0.90 -3.62
CA VAL A 65 -6.22 0.49 -2.28
C VAL A 65 -6.95 1.60 -1.52
N LYS A 66 -7.16 2.77 -2.13
CA LYS A 66 -7.78 3.92 -1.46
C LYS A 66 -9.30 3.77 -1.24
N SER A 67 -9.92 2.81 -1.90
CA SER A 67 -11.38 2.64 -1.97
C SER A 67 -12.04 2.29 -0.63
N THR A 68 -11.38 1.49 0.21
CA THR A 68 -11.92 1.05 1.51
C THR A 68 -10.82 0.93 2.56
N ASN A 69 -11.17 1.05 3.84
CA ASN A 69 -10.22 0.80 4.93
C ASN A 69 -9.69 -0.64 4.88
N ALA A 70 -10.54 -1.63 4.56
CA ALA A 70 -10.11 -3.02 4.42
C ALA A 70 -9.02 -3.22 3.35
N ALA A 71 -9.10 -2.50 2.21
CA ALA A 71 -8.05 -2.54 1.20
C ALA A 71 -6.75 -1.92 1.69
N LYS A 72 -6.83 -0.85 2.49
CA LYS A 72 -5.66 -0.22 3.11
C LYS A 72 -5.06 -1.09 4.22
N ASP A 73 -5.88 -1.79 5.00
CA ASP A 73 -5.44 -2.75 6.02
C ASP A 73 -4.65 -3.88 5.35
N ALA A 74 -5.20 -4.48 4.29
CA ALA A 74 -4.52 -5.54 3.55
C ALA A 74 -3.22 -5.05 2.87
N PHE A 75 -3.19 -3.80 2.39
CA PHE A 75 -1.96 -3.20 1.88
C PHE A 75 -0.92 -2.99 2.99
N TYR A 76 -1.32 -2.51 4.16
CA TYR A 76 -0.44 -2.38 5.31
C TYR A 76 0.13 -3.74 5.74
N GLU A 77 -0.68 -4.81 5.79
CA GLU A 77 -0.20 -6.18 6.05
C GLU A 77 0.86 -6.63 5.05
N ILE A 78 0.69 -6.31 3.76
CA ILE A 78 1.68 -6.60 2.72
C ILE A 78 3.00 -5.91 3.05
N LEU A 79 2.96 -4.61 3.32
CA LEU A 79 4.16 -3.83 3.62
C LEU A 79 4.87 -4.34 4.88
N ASN A 80 4.10 -4.60 5.94
CA ASN A 80 4.64 -5.08 7.22
C ASN A 80 5.20 -6.52 7.13
N GLY A 81 4.65 -7.34 6.23
CA GLY A 81 5.14 -8.70 5.98
C GLY A 81 6.41 -8.78 5.12
N MET A 82 6.83 -7.69 4.48
CA MET A 82 8.02 -7.66 3.65
C MET A 82 9.27 -7.36 4.48
N LYS A 83 10.18 -8.34 4.59
CA LYS A 83 11.45 -8.19 5.34
C LYS A 83 12.27 -6.97 4.91
N ALA A 84 12.28 -6.65 3.62
CA ALA A 84 12.98 -5.48 3.07
C ALA A 84 12.39 -4.14 3.56
N LEU A 85 11.10 -4.11 3.88
CA LEU A 85 10.39 -2.91 4.32
C LEU A 85 10.28 -2.80 5.83
N MET A 86 10.58 -3.86 6.59
CA MET A 86 10.55 -3.87 8.05
C MET A 86 11.21 -2.63 8.71
N PRO A 87 12.44 -2.21 8.36
CA PRO A 87 13.04 -1.03 8.98
C PRO A 87 12.26 0.26 8.69
N LEU A 88 11.74 0.40 7.46
CA LEU A 88 10.91 1.54 7.07
C LEU A 88 9.59 1.55 7.85
N MET A 89 8.93 0.39 7.97
CA MET A 89 7.66 0.28 8.67
C MET A 89 7.81 0.64 10.15
N SER A 90 8.83 0.13 10.83
CA SER A 90 9.10 0.47 12.23
C SER A 90 9.42 1.96 12.43
N GLU A 91 10.14 2.59 11.50
CA GLU A 91 10.42 4.03 11.56
C GLU A 91 9.13 4.87 11.43
N LEU A 92 8.26 4.50 10.49
CA LEU A 92 7.01 5.20 10.25
C LEU A 92 6.02 5.02 11.41
N GLU A 93 5.99 3.83 12.04
CA GLU A 93 5.16 3.54 13.22
C GLU A 93 5.66 4.24 14.48
N GLY A 94 6.98 4.31 14.68
CA GLY A 94 7.60 4.98 15.83
C GLY A 94 7.55 6.52 15.78
N SER A 95 7.10 7.10 14.67
CA SER A 95 6.95 8.56 14.49
C SER A 95 5.63 9.11 15.08
N GLN A 96 5.00 8.39 16.01
CA GLN A 96 3.73 8.73 16.66
C GLN A 96 3.90 9.26 18.08
#